data_AF-Q4BW46-F1
#
_entry.id   AF-Q4BW46-F1
#
_cell.length_a   1.000
_cell.length_b   1.000
_cell.length_c   1.000
_cell.angle_alpha   90.00
_cell.angle_beta   90.00
_cell.angle_gamma   90.00
#
_symmetry.space_group_name_H-M   'P 1'
#
loop_
_entity.id
_entity.type
_entity.pdbx_description
1 polymer ?
#
loop_
_entity_poly.entity_id
_entity_poly.type
_entity_poly.pdbx_seq_one_letter_code
_entity_poly.pdbx_strand_id
1 'polypeptide(L)'
;NNQIVNEIKNIQTLNQITIVGIASGKLEESQREQLQIWCDDCLYKPFSMDLILEKINFYLGVSYLWNNEEVEMISTRKIVKSLNYTTLKMMSSQWLKEVYSAASSGNRSLLEELIQQIPERHDSIINSMRELVNNFNYRQIREIIEPLID
;
A
#
# COMPACT_ATOMS: atom_id res chain seq x y z
N ASN A 1 15.41 -7.81 13.72
CA ASN A 1 13.97 -8.10 13.59
C ASN A 1 13.59 -9.56 13.93
N ASN A 2 14.48 -10.36 14.54
CA ASN A 2 14.27 -11.81 14.69
C ASN A 2 13.62 -12.18 16.03
N GLN A 3 13.69 -11.27 17.00
CA GLN A 3 13.09 -11.45 18.32
C GLN A 3 11.56 -11.55 18.22
N ILE A 4 10.92 -10.71 17.40
CA ILE A 4 9.47 -10.73 17.18
C ILE A 4 9.01 -12.06 16.56
N VAL A 5 9.76 -12.58 15.59
CA VAL A 5 9.43 -13.86 14.93
C VAL A 5 9.48 -15.01 15.95
N ASN A 6 10.49 -15.02 16.81
CA ASN A 6 10.61 -16.02 17.88
C ASN A 6 9.51 -15.86 18.95
N GLU A 7 9.14 -14.63 19.30
CA GLU A 7 8.03 -14.36 20.21
C GLU A 7 6.72 -14.91 19.65
N ILE A 8 6.43 -14.69 18.36
CA ILE A 8 5.24 -15.22 17.67
C ILE A 8 5.24 -16.77 17.68
N LYS A 9 6.37 -17.41 17.32
CA LYS A 9 6.46 -18.88 17.31
C LYS A 9 6.24 -19.52 18.69
N ASN A 10 6.52 -18.79 19.77
CA ASN A 10 6.38 -19.26 21.15
C ASN A 10 5.00 -18.98 21.77
N ILE A 11 4.04 -18.42 21.03
CA ILE A 11 2.67 -18.20 21.52
C ILE A 11 1.97 -19.55 21.67
N GLN A 12 1.89 -20.05 22.90
CA GLN A 12 1.35 -21.37 23.26
C GLN A 12 -0.13 -21.59 22.89
N THR A 13 -0.89 -20.51 22.66
CA THR A 13 -2.32 -20.57 22.33
C THR A 13 -2.61 -20.76 20.85
N LEU A 14 -1.61 -20.63 19.98
CA LEU A 14 -1.75 -20.76 18.54
C LEU A 14 -1.15 -22.10 18.11
N ASN A 15 -1.98 -23.00 17.58
CA ASN A 15 -1.48 -24.19 16.88
C ASN A 15 -0.54 -23.74 15.76
N GLN A 16 0.68 -24.27 15.76
CA GLN A 16 1.75 -24.12 14.75
C GLN A 16 1.50 -23.00 13.71
N ILE A 17 1.91 -21.77 14.02
CA ILE A 17 1.78 -20.62 13.13
C ILE A 17 2.77 -20.75 11.97
N THR A 18 2.27 -20.79 10.74
CA THR A 18 3.12 -20.65 9.54
C THR A 18 3.53 -19.19 9.35
N ILE A 19 4.84 -18.96 9.21
CA ILE A 19 5.43 -17.64 8.97
C ILE A 19 6.02 -17.60 7.56
N VAL A 20 5.44 -16.77 6.68
CA VAL A 20 5.97 -16.50 5.34
C VAL A 20 6.65 -15.12 5.31
N GLY A 21 7.97 -15.10 5.12
CA GLY A 21 8.76 -13.88 5.06
C GLY A 21 8.65 -13.17 3.71
N ILE A 22 8.60 -11.84 3.69
CA ILE A 22 8.60 -11.05 2.45
C ILE A 22 9.87 -10.20 2.39
N ALA A 23 10.72 -10.46 1.40
CA ALA A 23 11.98 -9.76 1.22
C ALA A 23 12.00 -8.87 -0.04
N SER A 24 12.72 -7.76 0.05
CA SER A 24 12.92 -6.84 -1.08
C SER A 24 14.13 -7.27 -1.92
N GLY A 25 13.91 -7.77 -3.14
CA GLY A 25 14.94 -7.87 -4.20
C GLY A 25 16.03 -8.95 -4.03
N LYS A 26 17.12 -8.78 -4.81
CA LYS A 26 18.30 -9.67 -4.84
C LYS A 26 19.02 -9.62 -3.49
N LEU A 27 18.63 -10.51 -2.60
CA LEU A 27 19.40 -10.82 -1.40
C LEU A 27 20.65 -11.63 -1.76
N GLU A 28 21.73 -11.38 -1.04
CA GLU A 28 22.90 -12.25 -1.03
C GLU A 28 22.53 -13.62 -0.46
N GLU A 29 23.22 -14.68 -0.86
CA GLU A 29 22.88 -16.06 -0.44
C GLU A 29 22.83 -16.20 1.09
N SER A 30 23.79 -15.60 1.78
CA SER A 30 23.86 -15.56 3.25
C SER A 30 22.63 -14.91 3.90
N GLN A 31 22.02 -13.92 3.25
CA GLN A 31 20.81 -13.26 3.74
C GLN A 31 19.56 -14.11 3.47
N ARG A 32 19.55 -14.90 2.39
CA ARG A 32 18.46 -15.85 2.10
C ARG A 32 18.44 -16.97 3.13
N GLU A 33 19.60 -17.55 3.42
CA GLU A 33 19.75 -18.58 4.44
C GLU A 33 19.26 -18.10 5.80
N GLN A 34 19.64 -16.89 6.21
CA GLN A 34 19.19 -16.29 7.46
C GLN A 34 17.67 -16.14 7.53
N LEU A 35 17.04 -15.66 6.46
CA LEU A 35 15.58 -15.49 6.39
C LEU A 35 14.84 -16.83 6.53
N GLN A 36 15.36 -17.89 5.90
CA GLN A 36 14.78 -19.23 5.96
C GLN A 36 14.91 -19.90 7.34
N ILE A 37 15.84 -19.46 8.20
CA ILE A 37 15.93 -19.97 9.58
C ILE A 37 14.71 -19.52 10.41
N TRP A 38 14.17 -18.33 10.12
CA TRP A 38 13.09 -17.75 10.92
C TRP A 38 11.71 -17.99 10.33
N CYS A 39 11.61 -18.24 9.02
CA CYS A 39 10.35 -18.38 8.31
C CYS A 39 10.16 -19.83 7.82
N ASP A 40 8.90 -20.27 7.73
CA ASP A 40 8.54 -21.55 7.09
C ASP A 40 8.60 -21.45 5.56
N ASP A 41 8.52 -20.23 5.02
CA ASP A 41 8.70 -19.90 3.61
C ASP A 41 9.15 -18.45 3.40
N CYS A 42 9.61 -18.12 2.19
CA CYS A 42 10.04 -16.77 1.81
C CYS A 42 9.58 -16.38 0.40
N LEU A 43 9.06 -15.16 0.26
CA LEU A 43 8.74 -14.51 -1.01
C LEU A 43 9.71 -13.37 -1.29
N TYR A 44 10.28 -13.34 -2.50
CA TYR A 44 11.24 -12.33 -2.92
C TYR A 44 10.60 -11.41 -3.96
N LYS A 45 10.54 -10.12 -3.68
CA LYS A 45 10.01 -9.13 -4.62
C LYS A 45 10.89 -9.07 -5.89
N PRO A 46 10.30 -8.90 -7.09
CA PRO A 46 8.87 -8.79 -7.35
C PRO A 46 8.18 -10.17 -7.41
N PHE A 47 6.95 -10.24 -6.91
CA PHE A 47 6.06 -11.39 -7.03
C PHE A 47 4.66 -10.94 -7.46
N SER A 48 3.89 -11.85 -8.06
CA SER A 48 2.49 -11.62 -8.39
C SER A 48 1.59 -11.79 -7.18
N MET A 49 0.36 -11.26 -7.26
CA MET A 49 -0.67 -11.54 -6.27
C MET A 49 -1.04 -13.04 -6.26
N ASP A 50 -1.06 -13.68 -7.42
CA ASP A 50 -1.35 -15.11 -7.56
C ASP A 50 -0.40 -15.96 -6.73
N LEU A 51 0.89 -15.63 -6.69
CA LEU A 51 1.87 -16.34 -5.87
C LEU A 51 1.57 -16.23 -4.36
N ILE A 52 1.05 -15.09 -3.90
CA ILE A 52 0.65 -14.93 -2.50
C ILE A 52 -0.56 -15.83 -2.21
N LEU A 53 -1.55 -15.82 -3.10
CA LEU A 53 -2.76 -16.66 -2.96
C LEU A 53 -2.40 -18.15 -2.98
N GLU A 54 -1.50 -18.57 -3.86
CA GLU A 54 -0.99 -19.94 -3.91
C GLU A 54 -0.32 -20.37 -2.60
N LYS A 55 0.52 -19.50 -2.00
CA LYS A 55 1.16 -19.81 -0.71
C LYS A 55 0.14 -19.91 0.43
N ILE A 56 -0.84 -19.02 0.47
CA ILE A 56 -1.89 -19.06 1.49
C ILE A 56 -2.73 -20.35 1.33
N ASN A 57 -3.09 -20.72 0.10
CA ASN A 57 -3.76 -22.00 -0.18
C ASN A 57 -2.89 -23.18 0.27
N PHE A 58 -1.61 -23.22 -0.11
CA PHE A 58 -0.70 -24.31 0.26
C PHE A 58 -0.63 -24.55 1.77
N TYR A 59 -0.53 -23.49 2.57
CA TYR A 59 -0.38 -23.62 4.03
C TYR A 59 -1.70 -23.78 4.79
N LEU A 60 -2.79 -23.17 4.32
CA LEU A 60 -4.07 -23.15 5.05
C LEU A 60 -5.17 -24.01 4.42
N GLY A 61 -4.94 -24.59 3.24
CA GLY A 61 -5.91 -25.39 2.50
C GLY A 61 -7.14 -24.60 2.03
N VAL A 62 -7.04 -23.28 1.90
CA VAL A 62 -8.17 -22.42 1.52
C VAL A 62 -8.43 -22.48 0.02
N SER A 63 -9.69 -22.29 -0.37
CA SER A 63 -10.08 -22.11 -1.78
C SER A 63 -10.62 -20.71 -1.99
N TYR A 64 -10.32 -20.11 -3.15
CA TYR A 64 -10.75 -18.76 -3.50
C TYR A 64 -11.97 -18.78 -4.40
N LEU A 65 -12.96 -17.95 -4.06
CA LEU A 65 -14.04 -17.60 -4.96
C LEU A 65 -13.66 -16.30 -5.66
N TRP A 66 -13.41 -16.39 -6.96
CA TRP A 66 -13.21 -15.22 -7.79
C TRP A 66 -14.57 -14.65 -8.15
N ASN A 67 -14.91 -13.51 -7.55
CA ASN A 67 -16.05 -12.75 -8.00
C ASN A 67 -15.60 -11.88 -9.18
N ASN A 68 -16.08 -12.22 -10.38
CA ASN A 68 -15.83 -11.45 -11.60
C ASN A 68 -16.78 -10.25 -11.73
N GLU A 69 -17.63 -9.99 -10.73
CA GLU A 69 -18.17 -8.64 -10.57
C GLU A 69 -16.97 -7.71 -10.56
N GLU A 70 -16.88 -6.85 -11.57
CA GLU A 70 -15.97 -5.73 -11.56
C GLU A 70 -16.18 -5.05 -10.22
N VAL A 71 -15.32 -5.33 -9.23
CA VAL A 71 -15.19 -4.49 -8.04
C VAL A 71 -14.93 -3.14 -8.63
N GLU A 72 -15.97 -2.31 -8.60
CA GLU A 72 -16.10 -1.15 -9.45
C GLU A 72 -14.78 -0.37 -9.47
N MET A 73 -13.98 -0.58 -10.51
CA MET A 73 -13.02 0.42 -10.99
C MET A 73 -13.74 1.73 -11.36
N ILE A 74 -15.06 1.77 -11.20
CA ILE A 74 -15.94 2.94 -11.25
C ILE A 74 -15.66 3.90 -10.09
N SER A 75 -15.20 3.46 -8.90
CA SER A 75 -14.78 4.40 -7.84
C SER A 75 -13.49 5.13 -8.25
N THR A 76 -12.40 4.42 -8.54
CA THR A 76 -11.12 5.07 -8.88
C THR A 76 -11.20 5.91 -10.16
N ARG A 77 -11.91 5.46 -11.21
CA ARG A 77 -12.08 6.27 -12.44
C ARG A 77 -12.99 7.50 -12.25
N LYS A 78 -14.03 7.44 -11.40
CA LYS A 78 -14.83 8.64 -11.06
C LYS A 78 -14.05 9.60 -10.17
N ILE A 79 -13.30 9.10 -9.20
CA ILE A 79 -12.43 9.90 -8.32
C ILE A 79 -11.34 10.62 -9.10
N VAL A 80 -10.76 9.97 -10.12
CA VAL A 80 -9.78 10.60 -11.02
C VAL A 80 -10.39 11.72 -11.85
N LYS A 81 -11.71 11.68 -12.14
CA LYS A 81 -12.38 12.78 -12.83
C LYS A 81 -12.57 14.01 -11.94
N SER A 82 -12.77 13.86 -10.64
CA SER A 82 -12.87 15.00 -9.70
C SER A 82 -11.50 15.57 -9.32
N LEU A 83 -10.50 14.70 -9.13
CA LEU A 83 -9.09 15.07 -8.97
C LEU A 83 -8.42 15.26 -10.33
N ASN A 84 -8.85 16.28 -11.07
CA ASN A 84 -8.16 16.64 -12.31
C ASN A 84 -6.99 17.61 -12.03
N TYR A 85 -6.01 17.59 -12.93
CA TYR A 85 -4.82 18.46 -12.96
C TYR A 85 -5.15 19.96 -12.78
N THR A 86 -6.24 20.44 -13.38
CA THR A 86 -6.64 21.86 -13.28
C THR A 86 -7.16 22.25 -11.90
N THR A 87 -7.76 21.31 -11.15
CA THR A 87 -8.37 21.63 -9.85
C THR A 87 -7.32 21.80 -8.75
N LEU A 88 -6.19 21.08 -8.80
CA LEU A 88 -5.15 21.18 -7.79
C LEU A 88 -4.15 22.34 -8.02
N LYS A 89 -4.15 22.98 -9.20
CA LYS A 89 -3.30 24.15 -9.50
C LYS A 89 -3.55 25.36 -8.60
N MET A 90 -4.68 25.41 -7.90
CA MET A 90 -4.96 26.46 -6.94
C MET A 90 -4.09 26.37 -5.67
N MET A 91 -3.53 25.19 -5.38
CA MET A 91 -2.63 24.99 -4.24
C MET A 91 -1.23 25.47 -4.61
N SER A 92 -0.45 25.85 -3.60
CA SER A 92 0.92 26.32 -3.81
C SER A 92 1.83 25.18 -4.30
N SER A 93 2.86 25.52 -5.08
CA SER A 93 3.89 24.56 -5.50
C SER A 93 4.57 23.87 -4.32
N GLN A 94 4.68 24.57 -3.18
CA GLN A 94 5.21 23.98 -1.95
C GLN A 94 4.29 22.87 -1.42
N TRP A 95 2.98 23.13 -1.35
CA TRP A 95 1.99 22.13 -0.93
C TRP A 95 2.02 20.90 -1.84
N LEU A 96 2.08 21.11 -3.16
CA LEU A 96 2.17 20.00 -4.14
C LEU A 96 3.41 19.12 -3.90
N LYS A 97 4.58 19.75 -3.68
CA LYS A 97 5.84 19.05 -3.34
C LYS A 97 5.73 18.27 -2.03
N GLU A 98 5.08 18.83 -1.02
CA GLU A 98 4.86 18.18 0.27
C GLU A 98 3.94 16.96 0.15
N VAL A 99 2.84 17.07 -0.60
CA VAL A 99 1.93 15.93 -0.81
C VAL A 99 2.63 14.83 -1.60
N TYR A 100 3.41 15.17 -2.63
CA TYR A 100 4.17 14.17 -3.39
C TYR A 100 5.21 13.45 -2.51
N SER A 101 5.90 14.19 -1.64
CA SER A 101 6.86 13.63 -0.68
C SER A 101 6.16 12.72 0.35
N ALA A 102 5.04 13.19 0.92
CA ALA A 102 4.24 12.43 1.88
C ALA A 102 3.69 11.13 1.27
N ALA A 103 3.19 11.18 0.03
CA ALA A 103 2.74 10.01 -0.71
C ALA A 103 3.90 9.06 -1.07
N SER A 104 5.08 9.59 -1.41
CA SER A 104 6.28 8.78 -1.71
C SER A 104 6.82 8.03 -0.49
N SER A 105 6.70 8.64 0.69
CA SER A 105 7.10 8.06 1.98
C SER A 105 6.00 7.24 2.65
N GLY A 106 4.77 7.25 2.10
CA GLY A 106 3.60 6.59 2.70
C GLY A 106 3.15 7.25 4.02
N ASN A 107 3.49 8.52 4.25
CA ASN A 107 3.16 9.23 5.48
C ASN A 107 1.69 9.68 5.48
N ARG A 108 0.82 8.79 5.98
CA ARG A 108 -0.63 9.02 6.07
C ARG A 108 -0.97 10.26 6.89
N SER A 109 -0.37 10.43 8.06
CA SER A 109 -0.70 11.53 8.97
C SER A 109 -0.44 12.89 8.32
N LEU A 110 0.70 13.03 7.65
CA LEU A 110 1.04 14.25 6.90
C LEU A 110 0.08 14.48 5.72
N LEU A 111 -0.34 13.42 5.02
CA LEU A 111 -1.34 13.55 3.95
C LEU A 111 -2.69 14.06 4.49
N GLU A 112 -3.14 13.57 5.65
CA GLU A 112 -4.38 14.05 6.28
C GLU A 112 -4.26 15.52 6.72
N GLU A 113 -3.12 15.94 7.27
CA GLU A 113 -2.85 17.33 7.61
C GLU A 113 -2.86 18.24 6.37
N LEU A 114 -2.21 17.82 5.28
CA LEU A 114 -2.17 18.57 4.03
C LEU A 114 -3.55 18.69 3.38
N ILE A 115 -4.39 17.65 3.48
CA ILE A 115 -5.78 17.68 2.99
C ILE A 115 -6.61 18.73 3.73
N GLN A 116 -6.39 18.94 5.03
CA GLN A 116 -7.10 19.97 5.81
C GLN A 116 -6.79 21.40 5.37
N GLN A 117 -5.68 21.61 4.65
CA GLN A 117 -5.31 22.92 4.12
C GLN A 117 -6.06 23.27 2.83
N ILE A 118 -6.74 22.30 2.20
CA ILE A 118 -7.56 22.55 1.01
C ILE A 118 -8.78 23.39 1.43
N PRO A 119 -9.12 24.49 0.72
CA PRO A 119 -10.26 25.31 1.09
C PRO A 119 -11.58 24.52 1.07
N GLU A 120 -12.40 24.67 2.11
CA GLU A 120 -13.63 23.89 2.34
C GLU A 120 -14.62 23.93 1.15
N ARG A 121 -14.65 25.00 0.37
CA ARG A 121 -15.45 25.10 -0.87
C ARG A 121 -15.13 24.03 -1.93
N HIS A 122 -14.07 23.24 -1.72
CA HIS A 122 -13.63 22.17 -2.61
C HIS A 122 -13.84 20.77 -2.01
N ASP A 123 -14.99 20.55 -1.34
CA ASP A 123 -15.38 19.26 -0.73
C ASP A 123 -15.12 18.04 -1.60
N SER A 124 -15.39 18.14 -2.90
CA SER A 124 -15.16 17.03 -3.84
C SER A 124 -13.69 16.60 -3.88
N ILE A 125 -12.75 17.54 -3.83
CA ILE A 125 -11.30 17.25 -3.82
C ILE A 125 -10.89 16.66 -2.48
N ILE A 126 -11.36 17.25 -1.38
CA ILE A 126 -11.08 16.78 -0.02
C ILE A 126 -11.51 15.32 0.12
N ASN A 127 -12.74 15.00 -0.29
CA ASN A 127 -13.29 13.66 -0.22
C ASN A 127 -12.53 12.68 -1.12
N SER A 128 -12.20 13.10 -2.34
CA SER A 128 -11.42 12.29 -3.29
C SER A 128 -10.02 11.97 -2.76
N MET A 129 -9.31 12.96 -2.19
CA MET A 129 -7.99 12.76 -1.59
C MET A 129 -8.06 11.85 -0.36
N ARG A 130 -9.04 12.05 0.52
CA ARG A 130 -9.26 11.19 1.69
C ARG A 130 -9.54 9.75 1.30
N GLU A 131 -10.35 9.52 0.28
CA GLU A 131 -10.63 8.17 -0.21
C GLU A 131 -9.35 7.48 -0.74
N LEU A 132 -8.52 8.21 -1.49
CA LEU A 132 -7.22 7.69 -1.93
C LEU A 132 -6.29 7.36 -0.74
N VAL A 133 -6.26 8.23 0.28
CA VAL A 133 -5.45 8.01 1.48
C VAL A 133 -5.95 6.82 2.30
N ASN A 134 -7.27 6.70 2.50
CA ASN A 134 -7.89 5.61 3.25
C ASN A 134 -7.69 4.25 2.58
N ASN A 135 -7.66 4.22 1.25
CA ASN A 135 -7.42 3.02 0.45
C ASN A 135 -5.93 2.77 0.16
N PHE A 136 -5.01 3.53 0.78
CA PHE A 136 -3.55 3.41 0.58
C PHE A 136 -3.10 3.58 -0.88
N ASN A 137 -3.88 4.29 -1.70
CA ASN A 137 -3.63 4.54 -3.13
C ASN A 137 -2.59 5.65 -3.37
N TYR A 138 -1.47 5.64 -2.64
CA TYR A 138 -0.46 6.71 -2.70
C TYR A 138 0.25 6.81 -4.05
N ARG A 139 0.34 5.71 -4.80
CA ARG A 139 0.81 5.73 -6.19
C ARG A 139 -0.03 6.69 -7.04
N GLN A 140 -1.35 6.56 -6.94
CA GLN A 140 -2.29 7.36 -7.71
C GLN A 140 -2.22 8.84 -7.34
N ILE A 141 -2.05 9.16 -6.05
CA ILE A 141 -1.81 10.54 -5.60
C ILE A 141 -0.56 11.11 -6.28
N ARG A 142 0.53 10.36 -6.35
CA ARG A 142 1.77 10.79 -7.01
C ARG A 142 1.57 11.01 -8.51
N GLU A 143 0.91 10.08 -9.20
CA GLU A 143 0.64 10.19 -10.65
C GLU A 143 -0.19 11.44 -10.99
N ILE A 144 -1.09 11.86 -10.09
CA ILE A 144 -1.89 13.08 -10.27
C ILE A 144 -1.06 14.35 -10.01
N ILE A 145 -0.13 14.31 -9.05
CA ILE A 145 0.62 15.48 -8.58
C ILE A 145 1.94 15.69 -9.34
N GLU A 146 2.59 14.63 -9.79
CA GLU A 146 3.88 14.69 -10.50
C GLU A 146 3.87 15.69 -11.68
N PRO A 147 2.83 15.75 -12.53
CA PRO A 147 2.78 16.73 -13.63
C PRO A 147 2.59 18.18 -13.17
N LEU A 148 2.21 18.41 -11.90
CA LEU A 148 1.96 19.73 -11.30
C LEU A 148 3.18 20.29 -10.56
N ILE A 149 4.23 19.48 -10.39
CA ILE A 149 5.46 19.89 -9.76
C ILE A 149 6.45 20.27 -10.85
N ASP A 150 6.88 21.53 -10.83
CA ASP A 150 8.08 21.98 -11.54
C ASP A 150 9.37 21.51 -10.84
#